data_AF-A0A852FDH2-F1
#
_entry.id   AF-A0A852FDH2-F1
#
_cell.length_a   1.000
_cell.length_b   1.000
_cell.length_c   1.000
_cell.angle_alpha   90.00
_cell.angle_beta   90.00
_cell.angle_gamma   90.00
#
_symmetry.space_group_name_H-M   'P 1'
#
loop_
_entity.id
_entity.type
_entity.pdbx_description
1 polymer ?
#
loop_
_entity_poly.entity_id
_entity_poly.type
_entity_poly.pdbx_seq_one_letter_code
_entity_poly.pdbx_strand_id
1 'polypeptide(L)'
;MDPQSRRLLWDAIVGVLRDGRAVVLTSHSMEECEALCTRLAIMVQGTFKCLGTIQELKYKFGDGYIVTLKIKAPKSGLPPDPAPAEKFIRINFPGSLQREKHYNMLQYQICSSSLAKIFRLIISNKENLHIEEYSVSQTTLDQV
;
A
#
# COMPACT_ATOMS: atom_id res chain seq x y z
N MET A 1 -22.49 -5.66 -6.24
CA MET A 1 -22.35 -6.18 -7.62
C MET A 1 -21.49 -7.41 -7.59
N ASP A 2 -21.89 -8.45 -8.31
CA ASP A 2 -21.05 -9.59 -8.61
C ASP A 2 -19.83 -9.15 -9.48
N PRO A 3 -18.74 -9.93 -9.48
CA PRO A 3 -17.51 -9.54 -10.18
C PRO A 3 -17.69 -9.33 -11.69
N GLN A 4 -18.62 -10.04 -12.33
CA GLN A 4 -18.83 -9.96 -13.77
C GLN A 4 -19.55 -8.67 -14.14
N SER A 5 -20.67 -8.35 -13.48
CA SER A 5 -21.38 -7.09 -13.72
C SER A 5 -20.53 -5.87 -13.38
N ARG A 6 -19.68 -5.95 -12.34
CA ARG A 6 -18.74 -4.88 -12.01
C ARG A 6 -17.77 -4.60 -13.17
N ARG A 7 -17.15 -5.64 -13.74
CA ARG A 7 -16.24 -5.49 -14.88
C ARG A 7 -16.92 -4.89 -16.09
N LEU A 8 -18.12 -5.36 -16.43
CA LEU A 8 -18.90 -4.81 -17.54
C LEU A 8 -19.17 -3.31 -17.38
N LEU A 9 -19.54 -2.88 -16.17
CA LEU A 9 -19.74 -1.46 -15.87
C LEU A 9 -18.45 -0.66 -16.02
N TRP A 10 -17.34 -1.18 -15.47
CA TRP A 10 -16.03 -0.53 -15.54
C TRP A 10 -15.56 -0.37 -16.99
N ASP A 11 -15.69 -1.42 -17.80
CA ASP A 11 -15.32 -1.39 -19.21
C ASP A 11 -16.17 -0.37 -20.00
N ALA A 12 -17.46 -0.27 -19.69
CA ALA A 12 -18.34 0.73 -20.30
C ALA A 12 -17.93 2.17 -19.94
N ILE A 13 -17.60 2.43 -18.67
CA ILE A 13 -17.13 3.74 -18.20
C ILE A 13 -15.80 4.10 -18.88
N VAL A 14 -14.85 3.17 -18.92
CA VAL A 14 -13.56 3.36 -19.59
C VAL A 14 -13.74 3.61 -21.09
N GLY A 15 -14.69 2.93 -21.73
CA GLY A 15 -15.07 3.20 -23.12
C GLY A 15 -15.54 4.65 -23.34
N VAL A 16 -16.45 5.13 -22.50
CA VAL A 16 -16.96 6.51 -22.55
C VAL A 16 -15.83 7.54 -22.37
N LEU A 17 -14.90 7.29 -21.44
CA LEU A 17 -13.74 8.15 -21.20
C LEU A 17 -12.80 8.19 -22.42
N ARG A 18 -12.57 7.05 -23.08
CA ARG A 18 -11.74 6.97 -24.30
C ARG A 18 -12.31 7.76 -25.46
N ASP A 19 -13.62 7.93 -25.51
CA ASP A 19 -14.31 8.78 -26.49
C ASP A 19 -14.19 10.28 -26.17
N GLY A 20 -13.40 10.68 -25.16
CA GLY A 20 -13.18 12.07 -24.78
C GLY A 20 -14.29 12.69 -23.94
N ARG A 21 -15.20 11.88 -23.39
CA ARG A 21 -16.30 12.35 -22.52
C ARG A 21 -15.86 12.38 -21.06
N ALA A 22 -16.42 13.30 -20.28
CA ALA A 22 -16.22 13.35 -18.84
C ALA A 22 -17.32 12.54 -18.12
N VAL A 23 -16.92 11.76 -17.11
CA VAL A 23 -17.84 10.97 -16.27
C VAL A 23 -17.67 11.40 -14.83
N VAL A 24 -18.78 11.70 -14.17
CA VAL A 24 -18.83 11.91 -12.70
C VAL A 24 -19.55 10.72 -12.12
N LEU A 25 -18.87 10.02 -11.21
CA LEU A 25 -19.43 8.90 -10.48
C LEU A 25 -19.32 9.17 -8.99
N THR A 26 -20.25 8.62 -8.23
CA THR A 26 -20.25 8.61 -6.77
C THR A 26 -20.28 7.17 -6.33
N SER A 27 -19.28 6.76 -5.54
CA SER A 27 -19.24 5.43 -4.96
C SER A 27 -18.78 5.52 -3.51
N HIS A 28 -19.25 4.57 -2.71
CA HIS A 28 -18.76 4.31 -1.35
C HIS A 28 -17.59 3.32 -1.36
N SER A 29 -17.35 2.65 -2.49
CA SER A 29 -16.24 1.72 -2.67
C SER A 29 -14.99 2.49 -3.10
N MET A 30 -14.00 2.57 -2.21
CA MET A 30 -12.72 3.21 -2.55
C MET A 30 -11.96 2.43 -3.62
N GLU A 31 -12.13 1.10 -3.70
CA GLU A 31 -11.58 0.26 -4.77
C GLU A 31 -12.11 0.70 -6.16
N GLU A 32 -13.42 0.97 -6.27
CA GLU A 32 -14.03 1.44 -7.52
C GLU A 32 -13.52 2.83 -7.91
N CYS A 33 -13.46 3.74 -6.94
CA CYS A 33 -12.96 5.10 -7.15
C CYS A 33 -11.47 5.09 -7.55
N GLU A 34 -10.65 4.23 -6.93
CA GLU A 34 -9.24 4.11 -7.25
C GLU A 34 -9.02 3.53 -8.65
N ALA A 35 -9.85 2.58 -9.08
CA ALA A 35 -9.73 1.96 -10.39
C ALA A 35 -10.21 2.84 -11.56
N LEU A 36 -11.26 3.62 -11.36
CA LEU A 36 -11.94 4.34 -12.44
C LEU A 36 -11.63 5.84 -12.49
N CYS A 37 -11.30 6.48 -11.38
CA CYS A 37 -11.21 7.93 -11.31
C CYS A 37 -9.78 8.43 -11.54
N THR A 38 -9.64 9.48 -12.35
CA THR A 38 -8.37 10.23 -12.47
C THR A 38 -8.21 11.27 -11.36
N ARG A 39 -9.33 11.75 -10.81
CA ARG A 39 -9.41 12.68 -9.68
C ARG A 39 -10.53 12.24 -8.75
N LEU A 40 -10.32 12.43 -7.45
CA LEU A 40 -11.22 12.00 -6.39
C LEU A 40 -11.52 13.18 -5.47
N ALA A 41 -12.78 13.29 -5.05
CA ALA A 41 -13.23 14.25 -4.06
C ALA A 41 -13.91 13.49 -2.90
N ILE A 42 -13.48 13.74 -1.66
CA ILE A 42 -14.11 13.15 -0.47
C ILE A 42 -15.05 14.18 0.13
N MET A 43 -16.33 13.82 0.22
CA MET A 43 -17.37 14.66 0.82
C MET A 43 -17.76 14.11 2.19
N VAL A 44 -17.78 14.97 3.20
CA VAL A 44 -18.24 14.65 4.57
C VAL A 44 -19.23 15.70 5.01
N GLN A 45 -20.44 15.27 5.42
CA GLN A 45 -21.51 16.15 5.89
C GLN A 45 -21.83 17.30 4.91
N GLY A 46 -21.91 16.98 3.61
CA GLY A 46 -22.25 17.96 2.56
C GLY A 46 -21.11 18.91 2.16
N THR A 47 -19.90 18.73 2.72
CA THR A 47 -18.74 19.57 2.40
C THR A 47 -17.60 18.74 1.81
N PHE A 48 -16.95 19.23 0.75
CA PHE A 48 -15.73 18.60 0.24
C PHE A 48 -14.57 18.83 1.21
N LYS A 49 -13.98 17.74 1.70
CA LYS A 49 -12.84 17.78 2.63
C LYS A 49 -11.51 17.72 1.88
N CYS A 50 -11.45 16.96 0.80
CA CYS A 50 -10.28 16.93 -0.07
C CYS A 50 -10.67 16.68 -1.52
N LEU A 51 -9.85 17.19 -2.43
CA LEU A 51 -9.96 17.03 -3.86
C LEU A 51 -8.54 16.92 -4.43
N GLY A 52 -8.29 15.92 -5.26
CA GLY A 52 -6.97 15.70 -5.86
C GLY A 52 -6.93 14.46 -6.71
N THR A 53 -5.77 14.15 -7.27
CA THR A 53 -5.49 12.82 -7.80
C THR A 53 -5.39 11.81 -6.66
N ILE A 54 -5.59 10.53 -6.96
CA ILE A 54 -5.46 9.44 -5.99
C ILE A 54 -4.09 9.49 -5.28
N GLN A 55 -3.02 9.72 -6.04
CA GLN A 55 -1.66 9.78 -5.50
C GLN A 55 -1.44 10.97 -4.57
N GLU A 56 -1.95 12.16 -4.91
CA GLU A 56 -1.88 13.32 -4.01
C GLU A 56 -2.61 13.07 -2.69
N LEU A 57 -3.80 12.45 -2.75
CA LEU A 57 -4.57 12.13 -1.55
C LEU A 57 -3.87 11.09 -0.70
N LYS A 58 -3.35 10.00 -1.30
CA LYS A 58 -2.57 8.99 -0.58
C LYS A 58 -1.27 9.52 0.01
N TYR A 59 -0.62 10.48 -0.66
CA TYR A 59 0.58 11.11 -0.12
C TYR A 59 0.26 12.07 1.02
N LYS A 60 -0.82 12.85 0.91
CA LYS A 60 -1.19 13.89 1.88
C LYS A 60 -1.88 13.34 3.13
N PHE A 61 -2.68 12.30 2.97
CA PHE A 61 -3.56 11.78 4.02
C PHE A 61 -3.33 10.28 4.28
N GLY A 62 -2.55 9.59 3.45
CA GLY A 62 -2.24 8.19 3.67
C GLY A 62 -1.18 7.99 4.75
N ASP A 63 -1.15 6.76 5.24
CA ASP A 63 -0.43 6.34 6.43
C ASP A 63 0.98 5.79 6.11
N GLY A 64 1.47 6.10 4.90
CA GLY A 64 2.78 5.72 4.38
C GLY A 64 2.79 4.39 3.61
N TYR A 65 3.80 3.56 3.91
CA TYR A 65 4.03 2.28 3.23
C TYR A 65 3.97 1.11 4.19
N ILE A 66 3.39 0.00 3.75
CA ILE A 66 3.43 -1.29 4.42
C ILE A 66 4.57 -2.11 3.83
N VAL A 67 5.54 -2.45 4.68
CA VAL A 67 6.68 -3.31 4.35
C VAL A 67 6.47 -4.66 4.98
N THR A 68 6.39 -5.70 4.16
CA THR A 68 6.35 -7.10 4.62
C THR A 68 7.68 -7.76 4.31
N LEU A 69 8.29 -8.40 5.29
CA LEU A 69 9.54 -9.14 5.17
C LEU A 69 9.30 -10.59 5.56
N LYS A 70 9.80 -11.52 4.75
CA LYS A 70 9.81 -12.96 5.04
C LYS A 70 11.26 -13.38 5.29
N ILE A 71 11.53 -13.88 6.48
CA ILE A 71 12.86 -14.25 6.95
C ILE A 71 13.10 -15.73 6.66
N LYS A 72 14.25 -16.01 6.03
CA LYS A 72 14.68 -17.36 5.72
C LYS A 72 15.15 -18.06 7.00
N ALA A 73 14.71 -19.30 7.19
CA ALA A 73 15.26 -20.14 8.24
C ALA A 73 16.70 -20.56 7.89
N PRO A 74 17.63 -20.56 8.87
CA PRO A 74 19.04 -20.91 8.60
C PRO A 74 19.22 -22.36 8.13
N LYS A 75 18.38 -23.29 8.61
CA LYS A 75 18.29 -24.68 8.14
C LYS A 75 16.85 -25.18 8.25
N SER A 76 16.51 -26.20 7.45
CA SER A 76 15.20 -26.88 7.54
C SER A 76 15.00 -27.44 8.95
N GLY A 77 13.91 -27.05 9.61
CA GLY A 77 13.56 -27.48 10.97
C GLY A 77 14.04 -26.57 12.12
N LEU A 78 14.86 -25.55 11.85
CA LEU A 78 15.18 -24.51 12.84
C LEU A 78 14.26 -23.30 12.68
N PRO A 79 13.87 -22.63 13.78
CA PRO A 79 13.08 -21.42 13.69
C PRO A 79 13.90 -20.30 13.01
N PRO A 80 13.26 -19.44 12.18
CA PRO A 80 13.91 -18.24 11.68
C PRO A 80 14.18 -17.27 12.83
N ASP A 81 15.28 -16.53 12.73
CA ASP A 81 15.60 -15.46 13.68
C ASP A 81 15.21 -14.10 13.10
N PRO A 82 14.07 -13.51 13.52
CA PRO A 82 13.65 -12.20 13.04
C PRO A 82 14.44 -11.04 13.67
N ALA A 83 15.17 -11.27 14.77
CA ALA A 83 15.75 -10.18 15.57
C ALA A 83 16.69 -9.24 14.79
N PRO A 84 17.53 -9.72 13.84
CA PRO A 84 18.34 -8.82 13.00
C PRO A 84 17.50 -7.90 12.13
N ALA A 85 16.43 -8.41 11.52
CA ALA A 85 15.52 -7.64 10.67
C ALA A 85 14.70 -6.62 11.49
N GLU A 86 14.22 -7.01 12.67
CA GLU A 86 13.51 -6.09 13.59
C GLU A 86 14.41 -4.95 14.03
N LYS A 87 15.67 -5.26 14.39
CA LYS A 87 16.67 -4.25 14.77
C LYS A 87 16.99 -3.33 13.60
N PHE A 88 17.13 -3.88 12.38
CA PHE A 88 17.37 -3.11 11.17
C PHE A 88 16.24 -2.12 10.89
N ILE A 89 14.97 -2.55 10.97
CA ILE A 89 13.82 -1.69 10.75
C ILE A 89 13.76 -0.58 11.80
N ARG A 90 13.94 -0.92 13.09
CA ARG A 90 13.91 0.07 14.18
C ARG A 90 14.97 1.16 14.03
N ILE A 91 16.17 0.81 13.54
CA ILE A 91 17.28 1.76 13.36
C ILE A 91 17.08 2.63 12.11
N ASN A 92 16.71 2.03 10.98
CA ASN A 92 16.64 2.73 9.69
C ASN A 92 15.33 3.47 9.46
N PHE A 93 14.26 3.04 10.13
CA PHE A 93 12.90 3.59 10.03
C PHE A 93 12.37 3.87 11.43
N PRO A 94 12.93 4.89 12.13
CA PRO A 94 12.43 5.28 13.44
C PRO A 94 10.98 5.75 13.33
N GLY A 95 10.12 5.31 14.25
CA GLY A 95 8.67 5.56 14.20
C GLY A 95 7.89 4.60 13.30
N SER A 96 8.52 3.53 12.80
CA SER A 96 7.79 2.42 12.17
C SER A 96 6.91 1.70 13.19
N LEU A 97 5.70 1.32 12.77
CA LEU A 97 4.73 0.60 13.59
C LEU A 97 4.69 -0.86 13.15
N GLN A 98 4.99 -1.79 14.07
CA GLN A 98 4.84 -3.22 13.79
C GLN A 98 3.36 -3.58 13.76
N ARG A 99 2.87 -4.04 12.61
CA ARG A 99 1.47 -4.45 12.43
C ARG A 99 1.29 -5.93 12.73
N GLU A 100 2.16 -6.78 12.17
CA GLU A 100 2.08 -8.23 12.31
C GLU A 100 3.46 -8.86 12.50
N LYS A 101 3.51 -9.96 13.27
CA LYS A 101 4.70 -10.80 13.46
C LYS A 101 4.29 -12.26 13.58
N HIS A 102 4.39 -13.01 12.48
CA HIS A 102 3.93 -14.39 12.40
C HIS A 102 5.06 -15.31 11.93
N TYR A 103 5.64 -16.10 12.85
CA TYR A 103 6.72 -17.07 12.62
C TYR A 103 7.95 -16.51 11.87
N ASN A 104 7.88 -16.42 10.55
CA ASN A 104 8.94 -15.91 9.68
C ASN A 104 8.57 -14.61 8.95
N MET A 105 7.36 -14.09 9.16
CA MET A 105 6.86 -12.91 8.50
C MET A 105 6.77 -11.73 9.47
N LEU A 106 7.32 -10.59 9.05
CA LEU A 106 7.28 -9.32 9.77
C LEU A 106 6.60 -8.27 8.90
N GLN A 107 5.66 -7.52 9.46
CA GLN A 107 4.99 -6.43 8.76
C GLN A 107 5.12 -5.12 9.54
N TYR A 108 5.56 -4.08 8.84
CA TYR A 108 5.78 -2.75 9.40
C TYR A 108 5.09 -1.69 8.55
N GLN A 109 4.52 -0.70 9.21
CA GLN A 109 4.07 0.54 8.58
C GLN A 109 5.14 1.62 8.76
N ILE A 110 5.50 2.29 7.66
CA ILE A 110 6.55 3.30 7.60
C ILE A 110 5.96 4.60 7.02
N CYS A 111 5.79 5.61 7.88
CA CYS A 111 5.07 6.84 7.53
C CYS A 111 5.92 7.90 6.81
N SER A 112 7.25 7.89 6.96
CA SER A 112 8.10 9.07 6.68
C SER A 112 9.23 8.85 5.66
N SER A 113 9.27 7.69 4.99
CA SER A 113 10.36 7.35 4.08
C SER A 113 9.91 7.30 2.63
N SER A 114 10.70 7.91 1.74
CA SER A 114 10.54 7.73 0.29
C SER A 114 10.56 6.24 -0.07
N LEU A 115 9.66 5.81 -0.93
CA LEU A 115 9.61 4.44 -1.47
C LEU A 115 10.98 3.97 -1.96
N ALA A 116 11.70 4.83 -2.69
CA ALA A 116 13.03 4.53 -3.19
C ALA A 116 14.04 4.27 -2.07
N LYS A 117 13.96 5.00 -0.95
CA LYS A 117 14.81 4.80 0.22
C LYS A 117 14.52 3.44 0.88
N ILE A 118 13.23 3.08 1.01
CA ILE A 118 12.80 1.80 1.58
C ILE A 118 13.38 0.64 0.76
N PHE A 119 13.16 0.64 -0.56
CA PHE A 119 13.67 -0.40 -1.45
C PHE A 119 15.20 -0.49 -1.41
N ARG A 120 15.92 0.64 -1.52
CA ARG A 120 17.39 0.65 -1.48
C ARG A 120 17.92 0.00 -0.20
N LEU A 121 17.39 0.39 0.95
CA LEU A 121 17.85 -0.12 2.25
C LEU A 121 17.60 -1.62 2.40
N ILE A 122 16.41 -2.11 2.01
CA ILE A 122 16.07 -3.53 2.08
C ILE A 122 16.94 -4.34 1.12
N ILE A 123 17.09 -3.89 -0.14
CA ILE A 123 17.88 -4.61 -1.16
C ILE A 123 19.35 -4.70 -0.74
N SER A 124 19.95 -3.60 -0.27
CA SER A 124 21.36 -3.58 0.14
C SER A 124 21.66 -4.46 1.36
N ASN A 125 20.66 -4.81 2.16
CA ASN A 125 20.82 -5.62 3.37
C ASN A 125 20.13 -6.99 3.29
N LYS A 126 19.61 -7.37 2.11
CA LYS A 126 18.81 -8.59 1.93
C LYS A 126 19.53 -9.86 2.41
N GLU A 127 20.76 -10.05 1.94
CA GLU A 127 21.58 -11.22 2.29
C GLU A 127 21.96 -11.25 3.77
N ASN A 128 22.40 -10.10 4.30
CA ASN A 128 22.84 -9.94 5.69
C ASN A 128 21.71 -10.17 6.70
N LEU A 129 20.47 -9.88 6.31
CA LEU A 129 19.29 -10.04 7.14
C LEU A 129 18.54 -11.36 6.85
N HIS A 130 19.08 -12.20 5.95
CA HIS A 130 18.45 -13.45 5.53
C HIS A 130 17.01 -13.27 5.04
N ILE A 131 16.72 -12.18 4.32
CA ILE A 131 15.38 -11.92 3.79
C ILE A 131 15.17 -12.80 2.56
N GLU A 132 14.20 -13.71 2.62
CA GLU A 132 13.80 -14.58 1.51
C GLU A 132 13.00 -13.77 0.48
N GLU A 133 11.93 -13.13 0.95
CA GLU A 133 10.99 -12.34 0.17
C GLU A 133 10.69 -11.03 0.91
N TYR A 134 10.38 -9.99 0.14
CA TYR A 134 9.89 -8.74 0.68
C TYR A 134 8.84 -8.13 -0.25
N SER A 135 7.90 -7.39 0.32
CA SER A 135 6.94 -6.57 -0.42
C SER A 135 6.85 -5.20 0.22
N VAL A 136 6.63 -4.19 -0.62
CA VAL A 136 6.35 -2.82 -0.19
C VAL A 136 5.11 -2.35 -0.93
N SER A 137 4.05 -2.05 -0.19
CA SER A 137 2.80 -1.50 -0.72
C SER A 137 2.50 -0.16 -0.08
N GLN A 138 1.81 0.72 -0.80
CA GLN A 138 1.28 1.95 -0.22
C GLN A 138 -0.07 1.65 0.44
N THR A 139 -0.43 2.40 1.48
CA THR A 139 -1.77 2.33 2.06
C THR A 139 -2.85 2.62 1.01
N THR A 140 -3.99 1.93 1.12
CA THR A 140 -5.13 2.12 0.22
C THR A 140 -5.91 3.39 0.61
N LEU A 141 -6.80 3.83 -0.29
CA LEU A 141 -7.73 4.93 0.01
C LEU A 141 -8.72 4.59 1.14
N ASP A 142 -9.02 3.32 1.40
CA ASP A 142 -9.83 2.91 2.57
C ASP A 142 -9.15 3.22 3.91
N GLN A 143 -7.83 3.41 3.91
CA GLN A 143 -7.04 3.74 5.11
C GLN A 143 -6.81 5.26 5.24
N VAL A 144 -7.43 6.07 4.37
CA VAL A 144 -7.43 7.54 4.38
C VAL A 144 -8.75 8.06 4.96
#